data_AF-A0A1I6SMY0-F1
#
_entry.id   AF-A0A1I6SMY0-F1
#
_cell.length_a   1.000
_cell.length_b   1.000
_cell.length_c   1.000
_cell.angle_alpha   90.00
_cell.angle_beta   90.00
_cell.angle_gamma   90.00
#
_symmetry.space_group_name_H-M   'P 1'
#
loop_
_entity.id
_entity.type
_entity.pdbx_description
1 polymer ?
#
loop_
_entity_poly.entity_id
_entity_poly.type
_entity_poly.pdbx_seq_one_letter_code
_entity_poly.pdbx_strand_id
1 'polypeptide(L)'
;MPPSDPAAREPFAAACRRLGPRLMRDLGLSDVQAAGLLGNLGHETGGFRHLQEVAPAVPGSRGGWGLAQWTGPRRLAMEAWCRARGRDPADPEAGYGYLCAELRGPEAPALAALRATTTLAAATEAVWRRYERPGVVAPARRLAWARRALAALRDGPAAMPAQPPGRP
;
A
#
# COMPACT_ATOMS: atom_id res chain seq x y z
N MET A 1 7.61 -33.15 -7.02
CA MET A 1 7.38 -31.82 -7.64
C MET A 1 5.94 -31.41 -7.37
N PRO A 2 5.69 -30.47 -6.44
CA PRO A 2 4.37 -29.86 -6.28
C PRO A 2 4.42 -28.32 -6.48
N PRO A 3 3.26 -27.67 -6.72
CA PRO A 3 2.84 -27.16 -8.02
C PRO A 3 3.22 -25.69 -8.27
N SER A 4 3.35 -25.35 -9.55
CA SER A 4 3.51 -24.00 -10.08
C SER A 4 2.13 -23.35 -10.24
N ASP A 5 1.74 -22.46 -9.33
CA ASP A 5 0.58 -21.59 -9.51
C ASP A 5 1.02 -20.10 -9.58
N PRO A 6 0.90 -19.44 -10.74
CA PRO A 6 1.35 -18.08 -11.01
C PRO A 6 0.35 -17.02 -10.52
N ALA A 7 0.06 -16.98 -9.21
CA ALA A 7 -0.34 -15.74 -8.54
C ALA A 7 0.88 -14.80 -8.46
N ALA A 8 1.41 -14.49 -9.65
CA ALA A 8 2.75 -14.08 -9.96
C ALA A 8 3.14 -12.80 -9.24
N ARG A 9 4.40 -12.74 -8.80
CA ARG A 9 5.07 -11.54 -8.28
C ARG A 9 4.85 -10.38 -9.24
N GLU A 10 3.90 -9.53 -8.90
CA GLU A 10 3.57 -8.41 -9.76
C GLU A 10 4.70 -7.38 -9.72
N PRO A 11 5.15 -6.84 -10.87
CA PRO A 11 6.09 -5.75 -10.88
C PRO A 11 5.54 -4.58 -10.06
N PHE A 12 6.35 -3.99 -9.18
CA PHE A 12 5.95 -2.88 -8.31
C PHE A 12 5.14 -1.78 -9.03
N ALA A 13 5.51 -1.45 -10.28
CA ALA A 13 4.81 -0.48 -11.10
C ALA A 13 3.36 -0.91 -11.45
N ALA A 14 3.12 -2.18 -11.75
CA ALA A 14 1.77 -2.68 -12.04
C ALA A 14 0.89 -2.70 -10.78
N ALA A 15 1.46 -3.08 -9.64
CA ALA A 15 0.78 -2.97 -8.34
C ALA A 15 0.43 -1.50 -8.02
N CYS A 16 1.35 -0.55 -8.26
CA CYS A 16 1.07 0.88 -8.11
C CYS A 16 -0.08 1.33 -9.01
N ARG A 17 -0.10 0.93 -10.28
CA ARG A 17 -1.18 1.26 -11.23
C ARG A 17 -2.54 0.71 -10.80
N ARG A 18 -2.57 -0.49 -10.18
CA ARG A 18 -3.83 -1.04 -9.63
C ARG A 18 -4.27 -0.34 -8.35
N LEU A 19 -3.36 -0.15 -7.40
CA LEU A 19 -3.69 0.29 -6.04
C LEU A 19 -3.83 1.80 -5.92
N GLY A 20 -3.00 2.57 -6.63
CA GLY A 20 -2.97 4.03 -6.53
C GLY A 20 -4.31 4.71 -6.80
N PRO A 21 -4.99 4.46 -7.93
CA PRO A 21 -6.30 5.05 -8.20
C PRO A 21 -7.34 4.70 -7.14
N ARG A 22 -7.26 3.48 -6.57
CA ARG A 22 -8.13 3.05 -5.48
C ARG A 22 -7.84 3.81 -4.20
N LEU A 23 -6.57 3.99 -3.83
CA LEU A 23 -6.16 4.79 -2.67
C LEU A 23 -6.58 6.26 -2.82
N MET A 24 -6.44 6.84 -4.02
CA MET A 24 -6.88 8.21 -4.30
C MET A 24 -8.39 8.35 -4.08
N ARG A 25 -9.19 7.43 -4.63
CA ARG A 25 -10.65 7.42 -4.49
C ARG A 25 -11.10 7.12 -3.05
N ASP A 26 -10.59 6.06 -2.46
CA ASP A 26 -11.09 5.52 -1.20
C ASP A 26 -10.53 6.33 0.00
N LEU A 27 -9.30 6.83 -0.09
CA LEU A 27 -8.67 7.60 0.97
C LEU A 27 -8.50 9.08 0.62
N GLY A 28 -9.09 9.59 -0.46
CA GLY A 28 -9.05 11.00 -0.81
C GLY A 28 -7.62 11.54 -0.91
N LEU A 29 -6.73 10.76 -1.53
CA LEU A 29 -5.31 11.10 -1.69
C LEU A 29 -5.04 11.68 -3.07
N SER A 30 -4.06 12.57 -3.19
CA SER A 30 -3.46 12.92 -4.48
C SER A 30 -2.52 11.81 -4.99
N ASP A 31 -2.08 11.92 -6.25
CA ASP A 31 -1.07 11.03 -6.83
C ASP A 31 0.24 11.03 -6.04
N VAL A 32 0.70 12.21 -5.63
CA VAL A 32 1.90 12.40 -4.80
C VAL A 32 1.75 11.71 -3.44
N GLN A 33 0.59 11.84 -2.80
CA GLN A 33 0.32 11.24 -1.49
C GLN A 33 0.19 9.71 -1.58
N ALA A 34 -0.54 9.22 -2.59
CA ALA A 34 -0.66 7.79 -2.87
C ALA A 34 0.72 7.18 -3.20
N ALA A 35 1.56 7.87 -3.97
CA ALA A 35 2.93 7.44 -4.25
C ALA A 35 3.81 7.41 -3.01
N GLY A 36 3.66 8.37 -2.09
CA GLY A 36 4.35 8.37 -0.80
C GLY A 36 4.00 7.15 0.04
N LEU A 37 2.71 6.78 0.10
CA LEU A 37 2.25 5.58 0.80
C LEU A 37 2.77 4.30 0.12
N LEU A 38 2.52 4.13 -1.18
CA LEU A 38 2.95 2.96 -1.96
C LEU A 38 4.47 2.78 -1.97
N GLY A 39 5.23 3.88 -1.99
CA GLY A 39 6.69 3.84 -1.92
C GLY A 39 7.22 3.28 -0.59
N ASN A 40 6.56 3.62 0.52
CA ASN A 40 6.88 3.06 1.83
C ASN A 40 6.53 1.58 1.90
N LEU A 41 5.29 1.21 1.53
CA LEU A 41 4.84 -0.18 1.50
C LEU A 41 5.72 -1.04 0.58
N GLY A 42 6.11 -0.49 -0.57
CA GLY A 42 7.05 -1.11 -1.49
C GLY A 42 8.44 -1.29 -0.89
N HIS A 43 8.93 -0.35 -0.09
CA HIS A 43 10.20 -0.54 0.61
C HIS A 43 10.12 -1.71 1.62
N GLU A 44 9.07 -1.75 2.44
CA GLU A 44 8.87 -2.79 3.48
C GLU A 44 8.73 -4.19 2.88
N THR A 45 8.01 -4.30 1.77
CA THR A 45 7.68 -5.60 1.15
C THR A 45 8.66 -6.01 0.05
N GLY A 46 9.76 -5.27 -0.12
CA GLY A 46 10.70 -5.47 -1.24
C GLY A 46 10.09 -5.25 -2.62
N GLY A 47 9.03 -4.44 -2.73
CA GLY A 47 8.30 -4.15 -3.96
C GLY A 47 7.09 -5.07 -4.14
N PHE A 48 6.40 -5.38 -3.05
CA PHE A 48 5.29 -6.33 -2.96
C PHE A 48 5.67 -7.78 -3.28
N ARG A 49 6.98 -8.10 -3.18
CA ARG A 49 7.49 -9.47 -3.37
C ARG A 49 7.28 -10.35 -2.13
N HIS A 50 7.03 -9.73 -0.97
CA HIS A 50 6.84 -10.41 0.32
C HIS A 50 5.45 -10.16 0.92
N LEU A 51 4.38 -10.10 0.10
CA LEU A 51 3.01 -9.89 0.59
C LEU A 51 2.47 -11.03 1.49
N GLN A 52 3.04 -12.22 1.36
CA GLN A 52 2.78 -13.36 2.25
C GLN A 52 4.12 -13.83 2.82
N GLU A 53 4.38 -13.59 4.09
CA GLU A 53 5.49 -14.25 4.78
C GLU A 53 5.02 -15.67 5.16
N VAL A 54 5.33 -16.65 4.29
CA VAL A 54 4.98 -18.07 4.48
C VAL A 54 5.78 -18.70 5.64
N ALA A 55 6.90 -18.09 6.04
CA ALA A 55 7.74 -18.51 7.16
C ALA A 55 8.25 -17.28 7.95
N PRO A 56 7.79 -17.07 9.19
CA PRO A 56 8.20 -15.95 10.02
C PRO A 56 9.71 -15.93 10.29
N ALA A 57 10.35 -14.76 10.16
CA ALA A 57 11.76 -14.58 10.53
C ALA A 57 12.08 -14.91 12.00
N VAL A 58 11.09 -14.80 12.90
CA VAL A 58 11.21 -15.22 14.30
C VAL A 58 10.41 -16.51 14.52
N PRO A 59 11.06 -17.64 14.87
CA PRO A 59 10.38 -18.89 15.18
C PRO A 59 9.29 -18.68 16.26
N GLY A 60 8.05 -19.06 15.96
CA GLY A 60 6.90 -18.87 16.85
C GLY A 60 6.19 -17.51 16.73
N SER A 61 6.77 -16.55 16.00
CA SER A 61 6.05 -15.34 15.58
C SER A 61 5.17 -15.67 14.36
N ARG A 62 4.25 -14.77 14.00
CA ARG A 62 3.42 -14.97 12.79
C ARG A 62 4.01 -14.36 11.52
N GLY A 63 5.04 -13.51 11.59
CA GLY A 63 5.60 -12.82 10.41
C GLY A 63 4.73 -11.66 9.90
N GLY A 64 5.28 -10.82 9.04
CA GLY A 64 4.62 -9.73 8.33
C GLY A 64 3.59 -10.24 7.32
N TRP A 65 2.39 -9.67 7.35
CA TRP A 65 1.30 -10.06 6.47
C TRP A 65 0.82 -8.90 5.61
N GLY A 66 0.56 -9.17 4.33
CA GLY A 66 -0.10 -8.25 3.41
C GLY A 66 0.72 -7.01 3.03
N LEU A 67 0.02 -6.01 2.50
CA LEU A 67 0.57 -4.79 1.89
C LEU A 67 1.46 -3.97 2.81
N ALA A 68 1.18 -3.96 4.11
CA ALA A 68 1.89 -3.17 5.11
C ALA A 68 2.72 -4.01 6.10
N GLN A 69 2.95 -5.30 5.79
CA GLN A 69 3.68 -6.22 6.67
C GLN A 69 3.17 -6.16 8.12
N TRP A 70 1.86 -6.24 8.33
CA TRP A 70 1.30 -6.14 9.68
C TRP A 70 1.88 -7.25 10.56
N THR A 71 2.46 -6.86 11.69
CA THR A 71 3.01 -7.75 12.72
C THR A 71 2.34 -7.48 14.07
N GLY A 72 2.49 -8.42 15.02
CA GLY A 72 2.02 -8.25 16.39
C GLY A 72 0.54 -7.85 16.50
N PRO A 73 0.20 -6.83 17.33
CA PRO A 73 -1.20 -6.39 17.53
C PRO A 73 -1.91 -5.96 16.24
N ARG A 74 -1.21 -5.34 15.28
CA ARG A 74 -1.82 -4.90 14.01
C ARG A 74 -2.26 -6.08 13.15
N ARG A 75 -1.52 -7.19 13.20
CA ARG A 75 -1.91 -8.43 12.52
C ARG A 75 -3.17 -9.04 13.13
N LEU A 76 -3.25 -9.08 14.47
CA LEU A 76 -4.43 -9.59 15.16
C LEU A 76 -5.68 -8.75 14.82
N ALA A 77 -5.54 -7.43 14.76
CA ALA A 77 -6.62 -6.53 14.35
C ALA A 77 -7.06 -6.77 12.89
N MET A 78 -6.12 -7.01 11.97
CA MET A 78 -6.40 -7.37 10.58
C MET A 78 -7.19 -8.68 10.49
N GLU A 79 -6.72 -9.74 11.14
CA GLU A 79 -7.39 -11.05 11.15
C GLU A 79 -8.80 -10.96 11.76
N ALA A 80 -8.96 -10.20 12.84
CA ALA A 80 -10.27 -9.97 13.47
C ALA A 80 -11.21 -9.17 12.54
N TRP A 81 -10.70 -8.15 11.85
CA TRP A 81 -11.47 -7.35 10.89
C TRP A 81 -11.97 -8.20 9.72
N CYS A 82 -11.13 -9.11 9.22
CA CYS A 82 -11.46 -10.06 8.16
C CYS A 82 -12.54 -11.05 8.62
N ARG A 83 -12.36 -11.67 9.80
CA ARG A 83 -13.34 -12.61 10.38
C ARG A 83 -14.71 -11.97 10.56
N ALA A 84 -14.77 -10.75 11.07
CA ALA A 84 -16.02 -10.01 11.26
C ALA A 84 -16.77 -9.70 9.95
N ARG A 85 -16.12 -9.85 8.79
CA ARG A 85 -16.68 -9.57 7.46
C ARG A 85 -16.77 -10.81 6.57
N GLY A 86 -16.51 -12.00 7.12
CA GLY A 86 -16.49 -13.24 6.35
C GLY A 86 -15.43 -13.23 5.24
N ARG A 87 -14.31 -12.52 5.43
CA ARG A 87 -13.21 -12.44 4.46
C ARG A 87 -12.06 -13.33 4.89
N ASP A 88 -11.42 -13.95 3.91
CA ASP A 88 -10.16 -14.66 4.12
C ASP A 88 -9.02 -13.64 4.33
N PRO A 89 -8.28 -13.66 5.45
CA PRO A 89 -7.09 -12.83 5.62
C PRO A 89 -6.03 -13.00 4.52
N ALA A 90 -6.01 -14.15 3.82
CA ALA A 90 -5.09 -14.42 2.71
C ALA A 90 -5.51 -13.76 1.39
N ASP A 91 -6.74 -13.27 1.27
CA ASP A 91 -7.23 -12.54 0.10
C ASP A 91 -6.53 -11.16 -0.01
N PRO A 92 -5.84 -10.85 -1.11
CA PRO A 92 -5.25 -9.54 -1.34
C PRO A 92 -6.24 -8.37 -1.21
N GLU A 93 -7.51 -8.58 -1.56
CA GLU A 93 -8.57 -7.58 -1.43
C GLU A 93 -8.97 -7.35 0.03
N ALA A 94 -8.90 -8.38 0.88
CA ALA A 94 -9.08 -8.22 2.32
C ALA A 94 -7.94 -7.39 2.92
N GLY A 95 -6.70 -7.60 2.49
CA GLY A 95 -5.55 -6.77 2.86
C GLY A 95 -5.73 -5.30 2.47
N TYR A 96 -6.11 -5.01 1.23
CA TYR A 96 -6.42 -3.64 0.81
C TYR A 96 -7.57 -3.02 1.61
N GLY A 97 -8.64 -3.78 1.85
CA GLY A 97 -9.79 -3.34 2.63
C GLY A 97 -9.40 -2.97 4.07
N TYR A 98 -8.58 -3.80 4.71
CA TYR A 98 -8.09 -3.53 6.06
C TYR A 98 -7.15 -2.32 6.11
N LEU A 99 -6.23 -2.16 5.14
CA LEU A 99 -5.39 -0.96 5.02
C LEU A 99 -6.24 0.32 5.04
N CYS A 100 -7.32 0.34 4.26
CA CYS A 100 -8.23 1.48 4.22
C CYS A 100 -8.99 1.66 5.53
N ALA A 101 -9.44 0.57 6.16
CA ALA A 101 -10.14 0.62 7.44
C ALA A 101 -9.25 1.13 8.58
N GLU A 102 -8.00 0.67 8.62
CA GLU A 102 -6.99 1.10 9.60
C GLU A 102 -6.67 2.59 9.43
N LEU A 103 -6.37 3.04 8.21
CA LEU A 103 -6.08 4.45 7.90
C LEU A 103 -7.26 5.40 8.12
N ARG A 104 -8.50 4.92 8.05
CA ARG A 104 -9.69 5.73 8.40
C ARG A 104 -10.05 5.68 9.88
N GLY A 105 -9.55 4.71 10.62
CA GLY A 105 -9.87 4.49 12.02
C GLY A 105 -8.64 4.73 12.92
N PRO A 106 -8.02 3.68 13.48
CA PRO A 106 -6.90 3.82 14.41
C PRO A 106 -5.71 4.65 13.90
N GLU A 107 -5.44 4.62 12.59
CA GLU A 107 -4.35 5.36 11.96
C GLU A 107 -4.83 6.64 11.24
N ALA A 108 -6.03 7.15 11.57
CA ALA A 108 -6.56 8.40 11.03
C ALA A 108 -5.61 9.61 11.20
N PRO A 109 -4.87 9.77 12.32
CA PRO A 109 -3.86 10.82 12.43
C PRO A 109 -2.75 10.73 11.39
N ALA A 110 -2.34 9.50 11.02
CA ALA A 110 -1.33 9.30 9.97
C ALA A 110 -1.89 9.64 8.59
N LEU A 111 -3.15 9.28 8.31
CA LEU A 111 -3.84 9.67 7.07
C LEU A 111 -4.01 11.20 6.98
N ALA A 112 -4.38 11.86 8.06
CA ALA A 112 -4.49 13.33 8.11
C ALA A 112 -3.13 14.00 7.85
N ALA A 113 -2.06 13.50 8.49
CA ALA A 113 -0.70 14.00 8.26
C ALA A 113 -0.27 13.82 6.80
N LEU A 114 -0.56 12.66 6.19
CA LEU A 114 -0.28 12.41 4.78
C LEU A 114 -1.04 13.38 3.86
N ARG A 115 -2.34 13.58 4.10
CA ARG A 115 -3.18 14.50 3.31
C ARG A 115 -2.75 15.96 3.39
N ALA A 116 -2.06 16.37 4.46
CA ALA A 116 -1.53 17.72 4.60
C ALA A 116 -0.24 17.96 3.77
N THR A 117 0.34 16.93 3.15
CA THR A 117 1.58 17.05 2.38
C THR A 117 1.35 17.42 0.92
N THR A 118 2.26 18.20 0.35
CA THR A 118 2.21 18.64 -1.06
C THR A 118 3.38 18.14 -1.90
N THR A 119 4.46 17.65 -1.28
CA THR A 119 5.64 17.14 -1.97
C THR A 119 5.81 15.64 -1.74
N LEU A 120 6.42 14.95 -2.71
CA LEU A 120 6.66 13.51 -2.60
C LEU A 120 7.56 13.16 -1.41
N ALA A 121 8.55 14.00 -1.11
CA ALA A 121 9.42 13.83 0.05
C ALA A 121 8.62 13.93 1.36
N ALA A 122 7.79 14.98 1.51
CA ALA A 122 6.96 15.15 2.69
C ALA A 122 5.93 14.02 2.85
N ALA A 123 5.28 13.59 1.76
CA ALA A 123 4.35 12.47 1.77
C ALA A 123 5.03 11.16 2.21
N THR A 124 6.22 10.89 1.64
CA THR A 124 7.04 9.73 2.01
C THR A 124 7.40 9.77 3.49
N GLU A 125 7.78 10.94 3.99
CA GLU A 125 8.14 11.19 5.39
C GLU A 125 6.98 11.04 6.35
N ALA A 126 5.82 11.61 6.02
CA ALA A 126 4.62 11.47 6.82
C ALA A 126 4.27 10.00 7.03
N VAL A 127 4.38 9.17 5.99
CA VAL A 127 4.06 7.74 6.09
C VAL A 127 5.04 6.99 7.00
N TRP A 128 6.36 7.09 6.82
CA TRP A 128 7.26 6.33 7.71
C TRP A 128 7.28 6.87 9.13
N ARG A 129 7.08 8.17 9.34
CA ARG A 129 7.02 8.76 10.69
C ARG A 129 5.74 8.40 11.42
N ARG A 130 4.59 8.43 10.73
CA ARG A 130 3.28 8.38 11.38
C ARG A 130 2.57 7.06 11.22
N TYR A 131 2.84 6.29 10.17
CA TYR A 131 2.16 5.01 9.89
C TYR A 131 3.09 3.81 10.11
N GLU A 132 4.21 3.71 9.39
CA GLU A 132 5.09 2.52 9.49
C GLU A 132 5.87 2.46 10.81
N ARG A 133 6.39 3.61 11.26
CA ARG A 133 7.21 3.73 12.48
C ARG A 133 8.32 2.65 12.55
N PRO A 134 9.17 2.52 11.50
CA PRO A 134 10.14 1.44 11.40
C PRO A 134 11.31 1.67 12.36
N GLY A 135 11.93 0.57 12.84
CA GLY A 135 13.17 0.66 13.62
C GLY A 135 14.35 1.22 12.81
N VAL A 136 14.39 0.96 11.50
CA VAL A 136 15.36 1.53 10.55
C VAL A 136 14.62 2.29 9.46
N VAL A 137 14.83 3.61 9.41
CA VAL A 137 14.06 4.50 8.53
C VAL A 137 14.49 4.40 7.07
N ALA A 138 15.78 4.35 6.74
CA ALA A 138 16.27 4.33 5.34
C ALA A 138 15.56 5.35 4.38
N PRO A 139 15.55 6.66 4.71
CA PRO A 139 14.70 7.66 4.04
C PRO A 139 14.98 7.80 2.54
N ALA A 140 16.26 7.72 2.13
CA ALA A 140 16.64 7.80 0.72
C ALA A 140 16.07 6.62 -0.11
N ARG A 141 16.04 5.41 0.46
CA ARG A 141 15.48 4.22 -0.19
C ARG A 141 13.96 4.36 -0.34
N ARG A 142 13.26 4.77 0.72
CA ARG A 142 11.80 5.03 0.68
C ARG A 142 11.44 6.07 -0.37
N LEU A 143 12.19 7.16 -0.44
CA LEU A 143 11.97 8.19 -1.46
C LEU A 143 12.23 7.67 -2.88
N ALA A 144 13.24 6.82 -3.08
CA ALA A 144 13.48 6.19 -4.38
C ALA A 144 12.31 5.29 -4.81
N TRP A 145 11.72 4.53 -3.89
CA TRP A 145 10.51 3.75 -4.16
C TRP A 145 9.29 4.64 -4.42
N ALA A 146 9.12 5.72 -3.67
CA ALA A 146 8.04 6.69 -3.89
C ALA A 146 8.13 7.35 -5.26
N ARG A 147 9.35 7.65 -5.76
CA ARG A 147 9.56 8.16 -7.13
C ARG A 147 9.13 7.15 -8.19
N ARG A 148 9.45 5.86 -8.01
CA ARG A 148 9.00 4.79 -8.90
C ARG A 148 7.49 4.63 -8.88
N ALA A 149 6.86 4.76 -7.71
CA ALA A 149 5.41 4.72 -7.59
C ALA A 149 4.79 5.88 -8.35
N LEU A 150 5.28 7.11 -8.12
CA LEU A 150 4.75 8.30 -8.78
C LEU A 150 4.88 8.21 -10.31
N ALA A 151 6.01 7.74 -10.82
CA ALA A 151 6.19 7.48 -12.25
C ALA A 151 5.13 6.48 -12.75
N ALA A 152 4.97 5.35 -12.08
CA ALA A 152 3.98 4.34 -12.47
C ALA A 152 2.53 4.85 -12.44
N LEU A 153 2.18 5.74 -11.51
CA LEU A 153 0.84 6.34 -11.41
C LEU A 153 0.57 7.34 -12.54
N ARG A 154 1.61 8.03 -13.03
CA ARG A 154 1.51 9.02 -14.11
C ARG A 154 1.64 8.41 -15.50
N ASP A 155 2.31 7.26 -15.60
CA ASP A 155 2.43 6.46 -16.84
C ASP A 155 1.25 5.50 -17.06
N GLY A 156 0.21 5.52 -16.20
CA GLY A 156 -1.04 4.81 -16.46
C GLY A 156 -1.72 5.33 -17.73
N PRO A 157 -2.61 4.55 -18.38
CA PRO A 157 -3.28 5.03 -19.59
C PRO A 157 -3.95 6.36 -19.25
N ALA A 158 -3.59 7.41 -20.01
CA ALA A 158 -4.18 8.72 -19.86
C ALA A 158 -5.70 8.54 -19.77
N ALA A 159 -6.32 9.15 -18.75
CA ALA A 159 -7.78 9.28 -18.74
C ALA A 159 -8.18 9.76 -20.13
N MET A 160 -9.05 8.99 -20.82
CA MET A 160 -9.49 9.33 -22.16
C MET A 160 -9.85 10.82 -22.19
N PRO A 161 -9.35 11.61 -23.15
CA PRO A 161 -9.81 12.99 -23.28
C PRO A 161 -11.33 12.94 -23.40
N ALA A 162 -12.01 13.73 -22.57
CA ALA A 162 -13.45 13.91 -22.67
C ALA A 162 -13.75 14.24 -24.13
N GLN A 163 -14.56 13.41 -24.80
CA GLN A 163 -15.01 13.70 -26.14
C GLN A 163 -15.64 15.10 -26.11
N PRO A 164 -15.22 16.04 -26.98
CA PRO A 164 -15.91 17.30 -27.06
C PRO A 164 -17.37 17.03 -27.45
N PRO A 165 -18.34 17.80 -26.93
CA PRO A 165 -19.73 17.61 -27.31
C PRO A 165 -19.82 17.76 -28.82
N GLY A 166 -20.27 16.68 -29.49
CA GLY A 166 -20.58 16.70 -30.90
C GLY A 166 -21.53 17.86 -31.16
N ARG A 167 -21.07 18.83 -31.96
CA ARG A 167 -21.93 19.89 -32.48
C ARG A 167 -22.76 19.32 -33.65
N PRO A 168 -23.96 19.89 -33.87
CA PRO A 168 -25.17 19.20 -34.33
C PRO A 168 -25.10 18.62 -35.73
#